data_AF-A0A2R4K2N5-F1
#
_entry.id   AF-A0A2R4K2N5-F1
#
_cell.length_a   1.000
_cell.length_b   1.000
_cell.length_c   1.000
_cell.angle_alpha   90.00
_cell.angle_beta   90.00
_cell.angle_gamma   90.00
#
_symmetry.space_group_name_H-M   'P 1'
#
loop_
_entity.id
_entity.type
_entity.pdbx_description
1 polymer ?
#
loop_
_entity_poly.entity_id
_entity_poly.type
_entity_poly.pdbx_seq_one_letter_code
_entity_poly.pdbx_strand_id
1 'polypeptide(L)'
;MFIVVKYKYNFYDVFCFYNIQDVSWEPAMHYPVRTLEQLRPLLLGLRKAAGLTQTQLAARLGVSQQSYARLEANPAAASVERLYRALRALDAELALSSPGSPPPPSAADAHGEEW
;
A
#
# COMPACT_ATOMS: atom_id res chain seq x y z
N MET A 1 23.85 -18.81 -20.73
CA MET A 1 24.59 -18.53 -19.48
C MET A 1 23.55 -18.33 -18.39
N PHE A 2 23.37 -19.29 -17.50
CA PHE A 2 22.32 -19.26 -16.47
C PHE A 2 22.87 -18.56 -15.23
N ILE A 3 22.25 -17.45 -14.84
CA ILE A 3 22.53 -16.83 -13.55
C ILE A 3 21.60 -17.50 -12.54
N VAL A 4 22.17 -18.35 -11.69
CA VAL A 4 21.46 -18.91 -10.54
C VAL A 4 21.43 -17.83 -9.47
N VAL A 5 20.32 -17.11 -9.35
CA VAL A 5 20.10 -16.20 -8.23
C VAL A 5 19.39 -16.96 -7.13
N LYS A 6 20.12 -17.36 -6.10
CA LYS A 6 19.52 -17.89 -4.88
C LYS A 6 19.03 -16.74 -4.02
N TYR A 7 17.72 -16.55 -3.94
CA TYR A 7 17.12 -15.75 -2.88
C TYR A 7 16.63 -16.65 -1.75
N LYS A 8 17.03 -16.28 -0.54
CA LYS A 8 16.64 -16.91 0.71
C LYS A 8 15.33 -16.25 1.15
N TYR A 9 14.32 -17.08 1.49
CA TYR A 9 13.07 -16.82 2.23
C TYR A 9 11.71 -16.91 1.48
N ASN A 10 11.16 -18.13 1.58
CA ASN A 10 9.79 -18.68 1.67
C ASN A 10 8.49 -17.84 1.48
N PHE A 11 7.60 -18.42 0.64
CA PHE A 11 6.17 -18.75 0.85
C PHE A 11 5.21 -18.44 -0.33
N TYR A 12 5.70 -18.23 -1.56
CA TYR A 12 4.87 -18.36 -2.76
C TYR A 12 5.72 -18.96 -3.89
N ASP A 13 5.74 -20.30 -3.98
CA ASP A 13 6.39 -21.01 -5.08
C ASP A 13 5.29 -21.47 -6.04
N VAL A 14 5.04 -20.65 -7.08
CA VAL A 14 4.32 -21.08 -8.28
C VAL A 14 5.17 -20.66 -9.47
N PHE A 15 5.84 -21.65 -10.04
CA PHE A 15 6.51 -21.61 -11.33
C PHE A 15 5.53 -21.14 -12.42
N CYS A 16 5.76 -19.96 -13.00
CA CYS A 16 5.09 -19.51 -14.22
C CYS A 16 6.14 -19.23 -15.28
N PHE A 17 6.28 -20.15 -16.23
CA PHE A 17 7.01 -19.92 -17.48
C PHE A 17 6.08 -19.22 -18.47
N TYR A 18 6.18 -17.90 -18.69
CA TYR A 18 5.72 -17.29 -19.95
C TYR A 18 6.50 -16.01 -20.28
N ASN A 19 7.14 -16.04 -21.46
CA ASN A 19 7.47 -14.98 -22.42
C ASN A 19 8.00 -13.61 -21.92
N ILE A 20 9.26 -13.31 -22.27
CA ILE A 20 10.03 -12.10 -21.91
C ILE A 20 9.84 -11.04 -22.98
N GLN A 21 8.67 -10.42 -23.11
CA GLN A 21 8.48 -9.19 -23.90
C GLN A 21 7.31 -8.34 -23.37
N ASP A 22 7.31 -7.92 -22.10
CA ASP A 22 6.75 -6.61 -21.70
C ASP A 22 7.03 -6.26 -20.23
N VAL A 23 7.73 -5.15 -20.04
CA VAL A 23 7.69 -4.16 -18.93
C VAL A 23 6.99 -4.56 -17.61
N SER A 24 7.79 -4.55 -16.53
CA SER A 24 7.46 -4.17 -15.14
C SER A 24 6.16 -4.71 -14.51
N TRP A 25 6.17 -5.95 -14.02
CA TRP A 25 5.14 -6.46 -13.08
C TRP A 25 5.68 -6.58 -11.65
N GLU A 26 5.98 -5.47 -11.00
CA GLU A 26 5.78 -5.46 -9.55
C GLU A 26 4.31 -5.08 -9.35
N PRO A 27 3.41 -6.01 -9.00
CA PRO A 27 2.03 -5.64 -8.70
C PRO A 27 2.09 -4.66 -7.52
N ALA A 28 1.80 -3.38 -7.79
CA ALA A 28 1.69 -2.38 -6.75
C ALA A 28 0.59 -2.85 -5.79
N MET A 29 0.99 -3.26 -4.59
CA MET A 29 0.06 -3.77 -3.60
C MET A 29 -0.81 -2.62 -3.10
N HIS A 30 -2.10 -2.68 -3.43
CA HIS A 30 -3.07 -1.67 -3.04
C HIS A 30 -3.78 -2.07 -1.75
N TYR A 31 -3.65 -1.24 -0.71
CA TYR A 31 -4.26 -1.48 0.60
C TYR A 31 -5.40 -0.49 0.82
N PRO A 32 -6.65 -0.82 0.44
CA PRO A 32 -7.76 0.11 0.61
C PRO A 32 -8.03 0.36 2.09
N VAL A 33 -7.83 1.61 2.52
CA VAL A 33 -8.16 2.07 3.87
C VAL A 33 -9.62 2.53 3.86
N ARG A 34 -10.50 1.74 4.47
CA ARG A 34 -11.93 2.01 4.66
C ARG A 34 -12.21 2.65 6.02
N THR A 35 -11.39 2.39 7.03
CA THR A 35 -11.54 2.97 8.37
C THR A 35 -10.19 3.40 8.94
N LEU A 36 -10.19 4.35 9.88
CA LEU A 36 -8.96 4.91 10.46
C LEU A 36 -8.19 3.88 11.31
N GLU A 37 -8.88 2.90 11.90
CA GLU A 37 -8.28 1.83 12.70
C GLU A 37 -7.34 0.94 11.89
N GLN A 38 -7.53 0.88 10.57
CA GLN A 38 -6.69 0.10 9.66
C GLN A 38 -5.30 0.72 9.47
N LEU A 39 -5.12 2.03 9.74
CA LEU A 39 -3.85 2.71 9.55
C LEU A 39 -2.73 2.15 10.43
N ARG A 40 -3.04 1.78 11.68
CA ARG A 40 -2.04 1.24 12.62
C ARG A 40 -1.46 -0.10 12.16
N PRO A 41 -2.26 -1.16 11.91
CA PRO A 41 -1.72 -2.42 11.44
C PRO A 41 -1.04 -2.30 10.07
N LEU A 42 -1.50 -1.40 9.19
CA LEU A 42 -0.83 -1.12 7.91
C LEU A 42 0.56 -0.51 8.11
N LEU A 43 0.68 0.56 8.90
CA LEU A 43 1.97 1.21 9.15
C LEU A 43 2.96 0.26 9.84
N LEU A 44 2.48 -0.54 10.79
CA LEU A 44 3.27 -1.59 11.44
C LEU A 44 3.74 -2.66 10.43
N GLY A 45 2.84 -3.10 9.55
CA GLY A 45 3.13 -4.09 8.51
C GLY A 45 4.17 -3.59 7.52
N LEU A 46 3.99 -2.37 6.99
CA LEU A 46 4.95 -1.71 6.10
C LEU A 46 6.33 -1.57 6.75
N ARG A 47 6.38 -1.14 8.02
CA ARG A 47 7.65 -1.05 8.75
C ARG A 47 8.35 -2.40 8.89
N LYS A 48 7.60 -3.46 9.22
CA LYS A 48 8.16 -4.81 9.34
C LYS A 48 8.60 -5.36 7.99
N ALA A 49 7.84 -5.13 6.92
CA ALA A 49 8.21 -5.51 5.56
C ALA A 49 9.49 -4.81 5.09
N ALA A 50 9.67 -3.54 5.48
CA ALA A 50 10.92 -2.79 5.26
C ALA A 50 12.09 -3.23 6.16
N GLY A 51 11.90 -4.19 7.08
CA GLY A 51 12.94 -4.68 7.99
C GLY A 51 13.40 -3.65 9.02
N LEU A 52 12.61 -2.60 9.28
CA LEU A 52 13.00 -1.49 10.16
C LEU A 52 12.47 -1.65 11.58
N THR A 53 13.27 -1.29 12.56
CA THR A 53 12.81 -1.01 13.93
C THR A 53 12.19 0.38 14.03
N GLN A 54 11.45 0.65 15.10
CA GLN A 54 10.91 1.99 15.38
C GLN A 54 12.03 3.05 15.45
N THR A 55 13.16 2.69 16.07
CA THR A 55 14.32 3.60 16.21
C THR A 55 14.97 3.91 14.86
N GLN A 56 15.10 2.91 13.98
CA GLN A 56 15.66 3.11 12.64
C GLN A 56 14.77 4.00 11.78
N LEU A 57 13.45 3.79 11.82
CA LEU A 57 12.52 4.64 11.07
C LEU A 57 12.46 6.06 11.64
N ALA A 58 12.47 6.21 12.97
CA ALA A 58 12.57 7.52 13.60
C ALA A 58 13.84 8.28 13.18
N ALA A 59 14.98 7.59 13.10
CA ALA A 59 16.24 8.17 12.62
C ALA A 59 16.14 8.64 11.16
N ARG A 60 15.53 7.84 10.27
CA ARG A 60 15.26 8.25 8.87
C ARG A 60 14.38 9.49 8.77
N LEU A 61 13.42 9.63 9.69
CA LEU A 61 12.50 10.76 9.76
C LEU A 61 13.10 12.00 10.45
N GLY A 62 14.29 11.91 11.04
CA GLY A 62 14.88 13.00 11.84
C GLY A 62 14.09 13.32 13.10
N VAL A 63 13.39 12.34 13.69
CA VAL A 63 12.59 12.50 14.92
C VAL A 63 13.04 11.54 16.02
N SER A 64 12.59 11.77 17.25
CA SER A 64 12.83 10.83 18.35
C SER A 64 12.06 9.52 18.16
N GLN A 65 12.60 8.40 18.67
CA GLN A 65 11.91 7.11 18.71
C GLN A 65 10.53 7.24 19.36
N GLN A 66 10.41 7.99 20.46
CA GLN A 66 9.15 8.23 21.15
C GLN A 66 8.12 8.95 20.27
N SER A 67 8.57 9.91 19.46
CA SER A 67 7.70 10.62 18.51
C SER A 67 7.15 9.68 17.43
N TYR A 68 8.00 8.81 16.88
CA TYR A 68 7.55 7.78 15.93
C TYR A 68 6.66 6.73 16.59
N ALA A 69 7.00 6.25 17.79
CA ALA A 69 6.20 5.26 18.51
C ALA A 69 4.78 5.77 18.81
N ARG A 70 4.62 7.06 19.15
CA ARG A 70 3.30 7.69 19.31
C ARG A 70 2.53 7.75 17.99
N LEU A 71 3.20 8.08 16.89
CA LEU A 71 2.61 8.07 15.55
C LEU A 71 2.15 6.66 15.17
N GLU A 72 2.98 5.62 15.37
CA GLU A 72 2.63 4.23 15.06
C GLU A 72 1.52 3.68 15.96
N ALA A 73 1.44 4.12 17.22
CA ALA A 73 0.40 3.71 18.15
C ALA A 73 -0.99 4.32 17.83
N ASN A 74 -1.02 5.56 17.32
CA ASN A 74 -2.25 6.25 16.95
C ASN A 74 -2.05 7.13 15.70
N PRO A 75 -1.98 6.53 14.50
CA PRO A 75 -1.75 7.27 13.26
C PRO A 75 -2.94 8.15 12.86
N ALA A 76 -4.15 7.82 13.32
CA ALA A 76 -5.37 8.59 13.05
C ALA A 76 -5.38 9.99 13.71
N ALA A 77 -4.69 10.14 14.84
CA ALA A 77 -4.54 11.42 15.53
C ALA A 77 -3.30 12.22 15.07
N ALA A 78 -2.45 11.65 14.21
CA ALA A 78 -1.33 12.37 13.64
C ALA A 78 -1.81 13.32 12.54
N SER A 79 -1.09 14.42 12.32
CA SER A 79 -1.34 15.24 11.14
C SER A 79 -1.10 14.43 9.87
N VAL A 80 -1.84 14.75 8.80
CA VAL A 80 -1.66 14.13 7.49
C VAL A 80 -0.22 14.25 7.00
N GLU A 81 0.44 15.38 7.25
CA GLU A 81 1.85 15.59 6.93
C GLU A 81 2.78 14.57 7.61
N ARG A 82 2.57 14.30 8.90
CA ARG A 82 3.38 13.33 9.65
C ARG A 82 3.15 11.91 9.14
N LEU A 83 1.90 11.54 8.89
CA LEU A 83 1.55 10.25 8.31
C LEU A 83 2.19 10.09 6.91
N TYR A 84 2.05 11.11 6.07
CA TYR A 84 2.64 11.13 4.72
C TYR A 84 4.16 10.95 4.77
N ARG A 85 4.88 11.69 5.62
CA ARG A 85 6.33 11.51 5.78
C ARG A 85 6.71 10.10 6.22
N ALA A 86 5.95 9.52 7.15
CA ALA A 86 6.18 8.13 7.58
C ALA A 86 5.97 7.13 6.45
N LEU A 87 4.92 7.30 5.63
CA LEU A 87 4.67 6.47 4.44
C LEU A 87 5.82 6.59 3.43
N ARG A 88 6.30 7.80 3.13
CA ARG A 88 7.43 7.99 2.22
C ARG A 88 8.73 7.39 2.74
N ALA A 89 8.98 7.44 4.06
CA ALA A 89 10.14 6.80 4.67
C ALA A 89 10.09 5.26 4.68
N LEU A 90 8.92 4.70 4.37
CA LEU A 90 8.63 3.27 4.22
C LEU A 90 8.49 2.86 2.75
N ASP A 91 8.84 3.74 1.80
CA ASP A 91 8.66 3.55 0.36
C ASP A 91 7.19 3.25 -0.05
N ALA A 92 6.24 3.75 0.75
CA ALA A 92 4.81 3.63 0.51
C ALA A 92 4.21 4.94 -0.02
N GLU A 93 3.17 4.81 -0.84
CA GLU A 93 2.48 5.95 -1.44
C GLU A 93 1.06 6.10 -0.87
N LEU A 94 0.61 7.35 -0.72
CA LEU A 94 -0.78 7.66 -0.40
C LEU A 94 -1.52 8.00 -1.69
N ALA A 95 -2.48 7.17 -2.08
CA ALA A 95 -3.32 7.38 -3.26
C ALA A 95 -4.77 7.66 -2.84
N LEU A 96 -5.42 8.60 -3.52
CA LEU A 96 -6.85 8.88 -3.39
C LEU A 96 -7.56 8.35 -4.63
N SER A 97 -8.65 7.63 -4.43
CA SER A 97 -9.47 7.06 -5.52
C SER A 97 -10.93 7.43 -5.29
N SER A 98 -11.62 7.84 -6.36
CA SER A 98 -13.08 7.96 -6.33
C SER A 98 -13.69 6.59 -6.62
N PRO A 99 -14.76 6.17 -5.91
CA PRO A 99 -15.59 5.09 -6.42
C PRO A 99 -16.06 5.52 -7.82
N GLY A 100 -15.88 4.65 -8.83
CA GLY A 100 -16.27 4.96 -10.19
C GLY A 100 -17.73 5.43 -10.24
N SER A 101 -18.05 6.39 -11.10
CA SER A 101 -19.44 6.72 -11.38
C SER A 101 -20.17 5.41 -11.72
N PRO A 102 -21.37 5.16 -11.18
CA PRO A 102 -22.17 4.05 -11.67
C PRO A 102 -22.27 4.18 -13.20
N PRO A 103 -22.14 3.07 -13.94
CA PRO A 103 -22.33 3.11 -15.39
C PRO A 103 -23.68 3.78 -15.67
N PRO A 104 -23.78 4.65 -16.69
CA PRO A 104 -25.07 5.23 -17.05
C PRO A 104 -26.07 4.08 -17.26
N PRO A 105 -27.35 4.25 -16.88
CA PRO A 105 -28.36 3.22 -17.12
C PRO A 105 -28.28 2.81 -18.58
N SER A 106 -28.19 1.50 -18.79
CA SER A 106 -28.11 0.93 -20.14
C SER A 106 -29.27 1.50 -20.96
N ALA A 107 -29.02 1.94 -22.18
CA ALA A 107 -30.06 2.39 -23.10
C ALA A 107 -31.16 1.32 -23.36
N ALA A 108 -30.95 0.07 -22.90
CA ALA A 108 -31.97 -0.97 -22.87
C ALA A 108 -33.14 -0.66 -21.90
N ASP A 109 -32.90 0.13 -20.84
CA ASP A 109 -33.94 0.49 -19.85
C ASP A 109 -34.75 1.73 -20.28
N ALA A 110 -34.36 2.40 -21.38
CA ALA A 110 -35.03 3.60 -21.89
C ALA A 110 -36.23 3.31 -22.82
N HIS A 111 -36.58 2.05 -23.05
CA HIS A 111 -37.65 1.63 -23.98
C HIS A 111 -38.87 1.01 -23.27
N GLY A 112 -39.17 1.40 -22.04
CA GLY A 112 -40.28 0.82 -21.30
C GLY A 112 -40.97 1.80 -20.37
N GLU A 113 -41.57 2.86 -20.91
CA GLU A 113 -42.67 3.61 -20.29
C GLU A 113 -43.23 4.63 -21.30
N GLU A 114 -44.10 4.16 -22.20
CA GLU A 114 -45.12 4.99 -22.86
C GLU A 114 -46.45 4.67 -22.17
N TRP A 115 -47.01 5.63 -21.44
CA TRP A 115 -48.42 5.68 -21.02
C TRP A 115 -49.09 6.82 -21.75
#